data_AF-A0A661DBE7-F1
#
_entry.id   AF-A0A661DBE7-F1
#
_cell.length_a   1.000
_cell.length_b   1.000
_cell.length_c   1.000
_cell.angle_alpha   90.00
_cell.angle_beta   90.00
_cell.angle_gamma   90.00
#
_symmetry.space_group_name_H-M   'P 1'
#
loop_
_entity.id
_entity.type
_entity.pdbx_description
1 polymer ?
#
loop_
_entity_poly.entity_id
_entity_poly.type
_entity_poly.pdbx_seq_one_letter_code
_entity_poly.pdbx_strand_id
1 'polypeptide(L)'
;LVIESGIDYEVRTTVDPNFFTRNTVLELAEVLAAAGVTHYAMQECRAVEGEKIENSSLFDRSLLDQIKAIFPTFTLRHSNATQGIYH
;
A
#
# COMPACT_ATOMS: atom_id res chain seq x y z
N LEU A 1 3.21 -19.78 13.48
CA LEU A 1 3.10 -18.83 12.34
C LEU A 1 4.10 -17.68 12.55
N VAL A 2 4.60 -16.97 11.52
CA VAL A 2 5.52 -15.80 11.72
C VAL A 2 4.93 -14.74 12.66
N ILE A 3 3.61 -14.59 12.65
CA ILE A 3 2.87 -13.69 13.54
C ILE A 3 2.98 -14.09 15.02
N GLU A 4 3.11 -15.39 15.30
CA GLU A 4 3.20 -15.94 16.66
C GLU A 4 4.66 -16.07 17.15
N SER A 5 5.64 -15.82 16.27
CA SER A 5 7.05 -16.03 16.62
C SER A 5 7.66 -14.88 17.42
N GLY A 6 6.94 -13.77 17.62
CA GLY A 6 7.44 -12.57 18.31
C GLY A 6 8.60 -11.88 17.59
N ILE A 7 8.83 -12.22 16.32
CA ILE A 7 9.84 -11.60 15.46
C ILE A 7 9.17 -10.43 14.77
N ASP A 8 9.82 -9.26 14.74
CA ASP A 8 9.32 -8.12 13.97
C ASP A 8 9.24 -8.48 12.48
N TYR A 9 8.07 -8.28 11.88
CA TYR A 9 7.83 -8.53 10.46
C TYR A 9 7.04 -7.38 9.85
N GLU A 10 7.25 -7.14 8.55
CA GLU A 10 6.49 -6.20 7.73
C GLU A 10 5.64 -7.00 6.74
N VAL A 11 4.35 -6.69 6.63
CA VAL A 11 3.52 -7.13 5.50
C VAL A 11 3.45 -6.00 4.50
N ARG A 12 3.82 -6.27 3.25
CA ARG A 12 3.84 -5.26 2.19
C ARG A 12 2.95 -5.61 1.02
N THR A 13 2.09 -4.68 0.62
CA THR A 13 1.25 -4.79 -0.57
C THR A 13 1.68 -3.76 -1.61
N THR A 14 1.92 -4.22 -2.85
CA THR A 14 2.06 -3.31 -4.00
C THR A 14 0.68 -3.04 -4.58
N VAL A 15 0.27 -1.79 -4.60
CA VAL A 15 -1.08 -1.35 -4.94
C VAL A 15 -1.05 -0.72 -6.32
N ASP A 16 -1.63 -1.43 -7.29
CA ASP A 16 -1.93 -0.93 -8.63
C ASP A 16 -3.27 -0.19 -8.61
N PRO A 17 -3.31 1.12 -8.90
CA PRO A 17 -4.54 1.91 -8.93
C PRO A 17 -5.55 1.50 -10.02
N ASN A 18 -5.14 0.71 -11.02
CA ASN A 18 -6.03 0.13 -12.01
C ASN A 18 -6.78 -1.10 -11.48
N PHE A 19 -6.22 -1.80 -10.50
CA PHE A 19 -6.79 -3.02 -9.90
C PHE A 19 -7.48 -2.74 -8.57
N PHE A 20 -6.90 -1.85 -7.75
CA PHE A 20 -7.41 -1.52 -6.44
C PHE A 20 -8.32 -0.29 -6.47
N THR A 21 -9.44 -0.41 -5.77
CA THR A 21 -10.27 0.71 -5.36
C THR A 21 -10.00 1.07 -3.90
N ARG A 22 -10.45 2.26 -3.49
CA ARG A 22 -10.40 2.69 -2.08
C ARG A 22 -10.97 1.64 -1.13
N ASN A 23 -12.15 1.10 -1.46
CA ASN A 23 -12.85 0.13 -0.62
C ASN A 23 -12.06 -1.16 -0.51
N THR A 24 -11.56 -1.70 -1.63
CA THR A 24 -10.77 -2.94 -1.62
C THR A 24 -9.46 -2.80 -0.84
N VAL A 25 -8.86 -1.60 -0.80
CA VAL A 25 -7.67 -1.33 0.02
C VAL A 25 -8.02 -1.31 1.50
N LEU A 26 -9.15 -0.69 1.88
CA LEU A 26 -9.63 -0.67 3.27
C LEU A 26 -10.01 -2.08 3.75
N GLU A 27 -10.75 -2.84 2.95
CA GLU A 27 -11.10 -4.23 3.26
C GLU A 27 -9.84 -5.09 3.45
N LEU A 28 -8.83 -4.93 2.59
CA LEU A 28 -7.55 -5.62 2.77
C LEU A 28 -6.86 -5.22 4.08
N ALA A 29 -6.83 -3.92 4.41
CA ALA A 29 -6.26 -3.44 5.66
C ALA A 29 -6.95 -4.04 6.88
N GLU A 30 -8.28 -4.10 6.89
CA GLU A 30 -9.07 -4.72 7.96
C GLU A 30 -8.79 -6.22 8.10
N VAL A 31 -8.71 -6.95 6.98
CA VAL A 31 -8.36 -8.38 6.98
C VAL A 31 -6.96 -8.62 7.55
N LEU A 32 -5.98 -7.79 7.17
CA LEU A 32 -4.62 -7.90 7.70
C LEU A 32 -4.56 -7.61 9.20
N ALA A 33 -5.27 -6.57 9.66
CA ALA A 33 -5.35 -6.24 11.08
C ALA A 33 -6.02 -7.36 11.89
N ALA A 34 -7.12 -7.93 11.38
CA ALA A 34 -7.80 -9.07 12.00
C ALA A 34 -6.91 -10.33 12.06
N ALA A 35 -5.96 -10.48 11.13
CA ALA A 35 -4.96 -11.54 11.14
C ALA A 35 -3.80 -11.31 12.13
N GLY A 36 -3.76 -10.17 12.84
CA GLY A 36 -2.73 -9.84 13.82
C GLY A 36 -1.51 -9.10 13.24
N VAL A 37 -1.62 -8.54 12.04
CA VAL A 37 -0.56 -7.71 11.45
C VAL A 37 -0.44 -6.39 12.21
N THR A 38 0.76 -6.08 12.68
CA THR A 38 1.07 -4.84 13.42
C THR A 38 1.84 -3.81 12.60
N HIS A 39 2.59 -4.27 11.59
CA HIS A 39 3.36 -3.42 10.68
C HIS A 39 2.95 -3.66 9.23
N TYR A 40 2.25 -2.69 8.65
CA TYR A 40 1.77 -2.73 7.27
C TYR A 40 2.48 -1.68 6.40
N ALA A 41 2.94 -2.10 5.23
CA ALA A 41 3.53 -1.23 4.23
C ALA A 41 2.71 -1.25 2.93
N MET A 42 2.25 -0.09 2.49
CA MET A 42 1.70 0.11 1.16
C MET A 42 2.78 0.61 0.22
N GLN A 43 2.88 0.00 -0.94
CA GLN A 43 3.82 0.40 -1.99
C GLN A 43 3.05 0.74 -3.25
N GLU A 44 3.30 1.92 -3.82
CA GLU A 44 2.73 2.30 -5.10
C GLU A 44 3.27 1.39 -6.22
N CYS A 45 2.39 0.92 -7.10
CA CYS A 45 2.81 0.24 -8.32
C CYS A 45 3.50 1.24 -9.27
N ARG A 46 4.57 0.80 -9.94
CA ARG A 46 5.23 1.60 -11.00
C ARG A 46 4.51 1.35 -12.31
N ALA A 47 4.19 2.41 -13.05
CA ALA A 47 3.84 2.26 -14.46
C ALA A 47 5.05 1.68 -15.20
N VAL A 48 4.80 0.64 -15.99
CA VAL A 48 5.75 0.20 -17.03
C VAL A 48 5.48 0.96 -18.32
N GLU A 49 6.47 0.99 -19.20
CA GLU A 49 6.39 1.71 -20.48
C GLU A 49 5.19 1.19 -21.31
N GLY A 50 4.26 2.09 -21.65
CA GLY A 50 3.02 1.76 -22.37
C GLY A 50 1.79 1.56 -21.49
N GLU A 51 1.94 1.47 -20.16
CA GLU A 51 0.81 1.43 -19.23
C GLU A 51 0.47 2.82 -18.69
N LYS A 52 -0.83 3.11 -18.61
CA LYS A 52 -1.34 4.30 -17.93
C LYS A 52 -1.81 3.89 -16.54
N ILE A 53 -1.35 4.61 -15.52
CA ILE A 53 -1.98 4.54 -14.20
C ILE A 53 -3.22 5.43 -14.25
N GLU A 54 -4.39 4.81 -14.33
CA GLU A 54 -5.66 5.48 -14.10
C GLU A 54 -5.96 5.38 -12.58
N ASN A 55 -6.47 6.45 -11.95
CA ASN A 55 -6.63 6.60 -10.49
C ASN A 55 -5.39 6.93 -9.64
N SER A 56 -4.57 7.90 -10.07
CA SER A 56 -3.51 8.45 -9.21
C SER A 56 -4.02 9.04 -7.87
N SER A 57 -5.34 9.31 -7.76
CA SER A 57 -6.00 9.80 -6.54
C SER A 57 -6.27 8.74 -5.48
N LEU A 58 -5.98 7.45 -5.73
CA LEU A 58 -6.24 6.37 -4.76
C LEU A 58 -5.54 6.62 -3.43
N PHE A 59 -4.30 7.13 -3.44
CA PHE A 59 -3.49 7.40 -2.24
C PHE A 59 -3.80 8.77 -1.60
N ASP A 60 -5.06 9.20 -1.62
CA ASP A 60 -5.43 10.45 -0.97
C ASP A 60 -5.18 10.42 0.55
N ARG A 61 -5.02 11.62 1.12
CA ARG A 61 -4.73 11.79 2.55
C ARG A 61 -5.76 11.11 3.45
N SER A 62 -7.04 11.14 3.07
CA SER A 62 -8.11 10.56 3.88
C SER A 62 -8.00 9.04 3.98
N LEU A 63 -7.63 8.35 2.88
CA LEU A 63 -7.41 6.92 2.89
C LEU A 63 -6.18 6.57 3.74
N LEU A 64 -5.08 7.31 3.54
CA LEU A 64 -3.84 7.08 4.29
C LEU A 64 -4.04 7.28 5.79
N ASP A 65 -4.80 8.30 6.20
CA ASP A 65 -5.10 8.56 7.61
C ASP A 65 -5.99 7.46 8.23
N GLN A 66 -6.92 6.88 7.46
CA GLN A 66 -7.72 5.73 7.89
C GLN A 66 -6.85 4.49 8.13
N ILE A 67 -5.96 4.17 7.19
CA ILE A 67 -5.09 2.99 7.31
C ILE A 67 -4.08 3.15 8.44
N LYS A 68 -3.52 4.35 8.62
CA LYS A 68 -2.65 4.66 9.77
C LYS A 68 -3.32 4.45 11.12
N ALA A 69 -4.64 4.66 11.21
CA ALA A 69 -5.37 4.45 12.45
C ALA A 69 -5.59 2.96 12.79
N ILE A 70 -5.51 2.08 11.78
CA ILE A 70 -5.70 0.62 11.95
C ILE A 70 -4.43 -0.05 12.47
N PHE A 71 -3.24 0.36 11.99
CA PHE A 71 -1.98 -0.32 12.29
C PHE A 71 -1.11 0.46 13.27
N PRO A 72 -0.49 -0.20 14.27
CA PRO A 72 0.54 0.41 15.12
C PRO A 72 1.71 1.01 14.33
N THR A 73 2.11 0.37 13.22
CA THR A 73 3.15 0.89 12.33
C THR A 73 2.66 0.81 10.89
N PHE A 74 2.64 1.97 10.22
CA PHE A 74 2.24 2.08 8.82
C PHE A 74 3.26 2.87 8.01
N THR A 75 3.62 2.34 6.84
CA THR A 75 4.54 2.99 5.90
C THR A 75 3.91 3.08 4.51
N LEU A 76 3.95 4.26 3.90
CA LEU A 76 3.70 4.42 2.46
C LEU A 76 5.04 4.53 1.73
N ARG A 77 5.25 3.69 0.71
CA ARG A 77 6.43 3.71 -0.15
C ARG A 77 6.04 4.19 -1.53
N HIS A 78 6.54 5.36 -1.90
CA HIS A 78 6.34 5.90 -3.22
C HIS A 78 7.15 5.12 -4.25
N SER A 79 6.54 4.95 -5.42
CA SER A 79 7.27 4.40 -6.54
C SER A 79 8.06 5.55 -7.17
N ASN A 80 9.39 5.51 -7.09
CA ASN A 80 10.22 6.41 -7.89
C ASN A 80 10.00 6.03 -9.35
N ALA A 81 9.01 6.63 -10.01
CA ALA A 81 9.04 6.77 -11.44
C ALA A 81 10.31 7.55 -11.73
N THR A 82 11.33 6.87 -12.27
CA THR A 82 12.48 7.57 -12.82
C THR A 82 11.91 8.59 -13.80
N GLN A 83 12.07 9.86 -13.45
CA GLN A 83 11.90 10.99 -14.34
C GLN A 83 12.97 10.80 -15.42
N GLY A 84 12.66 9.93 -16.38
CA GLY A 84 13.46 9.67 -17.57
C GLY A 84 13.37 10.92 -18.42
N ILE A 85 14.30 11.84 -18.16
CA ILE A 85 14.63 12.93 -19.04
C ILE A 85 15.01 12.28 -20.38
N TYR A 86 14.12 12.34 -21.36
CA TYR A 86 14.48 12.18 -22.76
C TYR A 86 14.49 13.57 -23.39
N HIS A 87 15.64 13.85 -24.01
CA HIS A 87 16.10 15.12 -24.57
C HIS A 87 15.13 15.80 -25.53
#